data_AF-X1DKY0-F1
#
_entry.id   AF-X1DKY0-F1
#
_cell.length_a   1.000
_cell.length_b   1.000
_cell.length_c   1.000
_cell.angle_alpha   90.00
_cell.angle_beta   90.00
_cell.angle_gamma   90.00
#
_symmetry.space_group_name_H-M   'P 1'
#
loop_
_entity.id
_entity.type
_entity.pdbx_description
1 polymer ?
#
loop_
_entity_poly.entity_id
_entity_poly.type
_entity_poly.pdbx_seq_one_letter_code
_entity_poly.pdbx_strand_id
1 'polypeptide(L)'
;LLIIVILIITAIFLFPAKEKGGIPIEARTRYDERSLVEARNYQKLEDNLVQCKLCFRGCIIKEGKRGTCRNRANINGTLYTLNYGKPCAVHIDPIEKEPAFHVYPGGSIFCIATAGCNFRCLFCQNWTISQQEVENTQYIYLTPKKVVQLAKESNCDAISFTYSEPTSFYEYMYDIAKLAKEEG
;
A
#
# COMPACT_ATOMS: atom_id res chain seq x y z
N LEU A 1 31.00 36.97 47.96
CA LEU A 1 30.26 36.92 46.68
C LEU A 1 30.24 35.46 46.22
N LEU A 2 29.11 34.77 46.42
CA LEU A 2 28.95 33.36 46.06
C LEU A 2 28.74 33.28 44.53
N ILE A 3 29.69 32.70 43.81
CA ILE A 3 29.52 32.39 42.38
C ILE A 3 28.88 31.01 42.30
N ILE A 4 27.58 30.96 42.06
CA ILE A 4 26.84 29.73 41.75
C ILE A 4 27.05 29.46 40.26
N VAL A 5 27.97 28.55 39.94
CA VAL A 5 28.11 27.99 38.59
C VAL A 5 27.05 26.91 38.44
N ILE A 6 25.95 27.22 37.76
CA ILE A 6 24.93 26.24 37.37
C ILE A 6 25.47 25.46 36.15
N LEU A 7 26.08 24.30 36.40
CA LEU A 7 26.37 23.30 35.38
C LEU A 7 25.07 22.57 35.02
N ILE A 8 24.39 23.02 33.96
CA ILE A 8 23.31 22.26 33.32
C ILE A 8 23.97 21.10 32.55
N ILE A 9 24.06 19.95 33.20
CA ILE A 9 24.40 18.69 32.51
C ILE A 9 23.12 18.23 31.80
N THR A 10 23.01 18.54 30.51
CA THR A 10 22.01 17.93 29.64
C THR A 10 22.36 16.47 29.44
N ALA A 11 21.65 15.57 30.13
CA ALA A 11 21.71 14.14 29.87
C ALA A 11 21.09 13.86 28.50
N ILE A 12 21.93 13.65 27.49
CA ILE A 12 21.49 13.14 26.17
C ILE A 12 21.28 11.63 26.33
N PHE A 13 20.02 11.21 26.44
CA PHE A 13 19.66 9.81 26.36
C PHE A 13 19.62 9.36 24.89
N LEU A 14 20.69 8.71 24.44
CA LEU A 14 20.73 8.00 23.17
C LEU A 14 19.91 6.71 23.32
N PHE A 15 18.69 6.71 22.77
CA PHE A 15 17.92 5.47 22.65
C PHE A 15 18.54 4.58 21.57
N PRO A 16 18.73 3.27 21.82
CA PRO A 16 19.14 2.34 20.78
C PRO A 16 18.11 2.34 19.63
N ALA A 17 18.60 2.28 18.39
CA ALA A 17 17.76 2.20 17.21
C ALA A 17 16.78 1.02 17.36
N LYS A 18 15.48 1.34 17.43
CA LYS A 18 14.41 0.35 17.51
C LYS A 18 14.53 -0.56 16.28
N GLU A 19 14.77 -1.86 16.49
CA GLU A 19 14.55 -2.83 15.43
C GLU A 19 13.15 -2.61 14.86
N LYS A 20 13.02 -2.55 13.53
CA LYS A 20 11.72 -2.46 12.85
C LYS A 20 11.00 -3.80 12.96
N GLY A 21 10.62 -4.16 14.18
CA GLY A 21 9.77 -5.31 14.47
C GLY A 21 8.38 -5.07 13.92
N GLY A 22 7.89 -5.98 13.08
CA GLY A 22 6.53 -5.94 12.57
C GLY A 22 5.50 -5.91 13.70
N ILE A 23 4.50 -5.03 13.54
CA ILE A 23 3.39 -4.82 14.48
C ILE A 23 2.76 -6.18 14.81
N PRO A 24 2.61 -6.56 16.11
CA PRO A 24 1.89 -7.76 16.51
C PRO A 24 0.44 -7.71 16.02
N ILE A 25 0.04 -8.72 15.23
CA ILE A 25 -1.34 -8.90 14.78
C ILE A 25 -2.08 -9.65 15.90
N GLU A 26 -2.36 -8.98 17.01
CA GLU A 26 -3.27 -9.52 18.04
C GLU A 26 -4.70 -9.01 17.77
N ALA A 27 -5.55 -9.94 17.37
CA ALA A 27 -7.01 -9.95 17.58
C ALA A 27 -7.85 -8.72 17.18
N ARG A 28 -7.61 -8.09 16.02
CA ARG A 28 -8.71 -7.51 15.22
C ARG A 28 -9.16 -8.53 14.18
N THR A 29 -9.78 -9.58 14.68
CA THR A 29 -10.36 -10.69 13.91
C THR A 29 -11.52 -10.20 13.07
N ARG A 30 -11.24 -9.86 11.81
CA ARG A 30 -11.86 -10.44 10.62
C ARG A 30 -11.28 -9.70 9.43
N TYR A 31 -10.31 -10.33 8.76
CA TYR A 31 -10.06 -9.96 7.38
C TYR A 31 -11.39 -10.05 6.64
N ASP A 32 -11.78 -9.00 5.93
CA ASP A 32 -12.91 -9.08 5.02
C ASP A 32 -12.60 -10.17 4.00
N GLU A 33 -13.28 -11.31 4.10
CA GLU A 33 -13.05 -12.50 3.26
C GLU A 33 -13.17 -12.15 1.77
N ARG A 34 -13.96 -11.13 1.43
CA ARG A 34 -14.13 -10.63 0.04
C ARG A 34 -12.88 -9.96 -0.52
N SER A 35 -11.90 -9.67 0.32
CA SER A 35 -10.69 -8.89 0.00
C SER A 35 -9.40 -9.60 0.40
N LEU A 36 -9.48 -10.81 0.94
CA LEU A 36 -8.31 -11.60 1.28
C LEU A 36 -7.95 -12.48 0.08
N VAL A 37 -6.92 -12.05 -0.67
CA VAL A 37 -6.48 -12.72 -1.89
C VAL A 37 -5.06 -13.23 -1.69
N GLU A 38 -4.80 -14.48 -2.03
CA GLU A 38 -3.45 -15.04 -1.95
C GLU A 38 -2.51 -14.27 -2.89
N ALA A 39 -1.34 -13.91 -2.38
CA ALA A 39 -0.34 -13.17 -3.11
C ALA A 39 0.27 -14.04 -4.23
N ARG A 40 0.46 -13.46 -5.42
CA ARG A 40 0.98 -14.22 -6.58
C ARG A 40 2.49 -14.42 -6.59
N ASN A 41 3.22 -13.52 -5.92
CA ASN A 41 4.69 -13.40 -6.03
C ASN A 41 5.38 -13.58 -4.68
N TYR A 42 5.50 -14.82 -4.20
CA TYR A 42 6.21 -15.17 -2.97
C TYR A 42 6.72 -16.61 -2.97
N GLN A 43 7.58 -16.94 -2.01
CA GLN A 43 7.98 -18.32 -1.72
C GLN A 43 7.68 -18.66 -0.26
N LYS A 44 7.25 -19.90 -0.02
CA LYS A 44 7.19 -20.48 1.32
C LYS A 44 8.59 -20.91 1.74
N LEU A 45 8.91 -20.70 3.01
CA LEU A 45 10.16 -21.09 3.66
C LEU A 45 9.82 -22.02 4.85
N GLU A 46 10.83 -22.44 5.59
CA GLU A 46 10.67 -23.24 6.82
C GLU A 46 9.97 -22.44 7.94
N ASP A 47 9.45 -23.12 8.96
CA ASP A 47 8.82 -22.51 10.14
C ASP A 47 7.69 -21.50 9.84
N ASN A 48 6.86 -21.79 8.84
CA ASN A 48 5.81 -20.90 8.34
C ASN A 48 6.31 -19.52 7.91
N LEU A 49 7.61 -19.36 7.59
CA LEU A 49 8.12 -18.13 7.01
C LEU A 49 7.70 -18.03 5.55
N VAL A 50 7.53 -16.79 5.07
CA VAL A 50 7.33 -16.52 3.65
C VAL A 50 8.25 -15.39 3.19
N GLN A 51 8.79 -15.48 1.98
CA GLN A 51 9.53 -14.38 1.36
C GLN A 51 8.73 -13.80 0.20
N CYS A 52 8.31 -12.54 0.34
CA CYS A 52 7.68 -11.77 -0.70
C CYS A 52 8.72 -11.39 -1.78
N LYS A 53 8.44 -11.71 -3.04
CA LYS A 53 9.32 -11.43 -4.20
C LYS A 53 8.80 -10.33 -5.11
N LEU A 54 7.75 -9.62 -4.70
CA LEU A 54 7.04 -8.69 -5.56
C LEU A 54 7.79 -7.38 -5.85
N CYS A 55 8.43 -6.80 -4.83
CA CYS A 55 9.09 -5.51 -4.94
C CYS A 55 10.52 -5.59 -4.38
N PHE A 56 11.28 -4.51 -4.58
CA PHE A 56 12.68 -4.38 -4.17
C PHE A 56 12.95 -4.64 -2.68
N ARG A 57 11.92 -4.64 -1.81
CA ARG A 57 12.07 -4.89 -0.38
C ARG A 57 12.38 -6.35 -0.03
N GLY A 58 11.97 -7.31 -0.87
CA GLY A 58 12.27 -8.74 -0.65
C GLY A 58 11.90 -9.28 0.74
N CYS A 59 10.82 -8.80 1.36
CA CYS A 59 10.53 -9.04 2.78
C CYS A 59 10.41 -10.54 3.11
N ILE A 60 11.15 -10.99 4.13
CA ILE A 60 10.90 -12.25 4.84
C ILE A 60 9.92 -11.95 5.99
N ILE A 61 8.77 -12.61 6.00
CA ILE A 61 7.64 -12.29 6.86
C ILE A 61 7.32 -13.52 7.72
N LYS A 62 7.41 -13.36 9.04
CA LYS A 62 7.03 -14.38 10.03
C LYS A 62 5.51 -14.58 10.05
N GLU A 63 5.08 -15.74 10.53
CA GLU A 63 3.67 -16.02 10.79
C GLU A 63 3.02 -14.90 11.61
N GLY A 64 1.79 -14.50 11.24
CA GLY A 64 1.06 -13.43 11.92
C GLY A 64 1.71 -12.05 11.82
N LYS A 65 2.59 -11.81 10.84
CA LYS A 65 3.23 -10.50 10.59
C LYS A 65 2.94 -9.98 9.19
N ARG A 66 3.22 -8.69 9.00
CA ARG A 66 3.10 -8.00 7.72
C ARG A 66 4.44 -7.61 7.13
N GLY A 67 4.50 -7.51 5.81
CA GLY A 67 5.64 -6.91 5.10
C GLY A 67 5.72 -5.40 5.30
N THR A 68 6.83 -4.80 4.87
CA THR A 68 7.08 -3.36 5.03
C THR A 68 5.99 -2.49 4.44
N CYS A 69 5.32 -2.92 3.35
CA CYS A 69 4.24 -2.15 2.73
C CYS A 69 2.95 -2.10 3.56
N ARG A 70 2.82 -2.93 4.60
CA ARG A 70 1.62 -3.12 5.46
C ARG A 70 0.41 -3.77 4.78
N ASN A 71 0.51 -4.08 3.50
CA ASN A 71 -0.59 -4.64 2.71
C ASN A 71 -0.49 -6.15 2.51
N ARG A 72 0.62 -6.78 2.94
CA ARG A 72 0.86 -8.21 2.78
C ARG A 72 1.06 -8.87 4.13
N ALA A 73 0.24 -9.85 4.46
CA ALA A 73 0.29 -10.58 5.73
C ALA A 73 0.55 -12.06 5.49
N ASN A 74 1.41 -12.64 6.32
CA ASN A 74 1.59 -14.08 6.37
C ASN A 74 0.57 -14.67 7.35
N ILE A 75 -0.27 -15.57 6.83
CA ILE A 75 -1.33 -16.25 7.57
C ILE A 75 -1.17 -17.74 7.31
N ASN A 76 -0.83 -18.49 8.37
CA ASN A 76 -0.54 -19.91 8.35
C ASN A 76 0.44 -20.32 7.23
N GLY A 77 1.57 -19.62 7.12
CA GLY A 77 2.60 -19.85 6.10
C GLY A 77 2.19 -19.51 4.66
N THR A 78 1.10 -18.77 4.48
CA THR A 78 0.59 -18.34 3.16
C THR A 78 0.51 -16.82 3.14
N LEU A 79 1.06 -16.20 2.10
CA LEU A 79 1.09 -14.74 1.98
C LEU A 79 -0.19 -14.26 1.32
N TYR A 80 -0.91 -13.34 1.96
CA TYR A 80 -2.13 -12.73 1.43
C TYR A 80 -1.96 -11.22 1.26
N THR A 81 -2.66 -10.66 0.28
CA THR A 81 -2.91 -9.22 0.20
C THR A 81 -4.15 -8.82 1.01
N LEU A 82 -4.11 -7.65 1.64
CA LEU A 82 -5.14 -7.17 2.56
C LEU A 82 -6.03 -6.06 1.97
N ASN A 83 -5.59 -5.44 0.89
CA ASN A 83 -6.17 -4.23 0.30
C ASN A 83 -6.91 -4.50 -1.02
N TYR A 84 -7.15 -5.77 -1.37
CA TYR A 84 -7.82 -6.12 -2.61
C TYR A 84 -9.27 -5.60 -2.61
N GLY A 85 -9.61 -4.77 -3.59
CA GLY A 85 -10.93 -4.15 -3.67
C GLY A 85 -11.22 -3.09 -2.61
N LYS A 86 -10.19 -2.54 -1.96
CA LYS A 86 -10.31 -1.50 -0.91
C LYS A 86 -9.56 -0.21 -1.30
N PRO A 87 -9.92 0.47 -2.41
CA PRO A 87 -9.34 1.76 -2.71
C PRO A 87 -9.73 2.81 -1.66
N CYS A 88 -8.74 3.60 -1.25
CA CYS A 88 -8.93 4.75 -0.37
C CYS A 88 -8.93 6.09 -1.11
N ALA A 89 -8.59 6.08 -2.40
CA ALA A 89 -8.67 7.23 -3.28
C ALA A 89 -9.16 6.77 -4.66
N VAL A 90 -10.18 7.46 -5.16
CA VAL A 90 -10.78 7.25 -6.48
C VAL A 90 -11.15 8.63 -7.02
N HIS A 91 -10.45 9.09 -8.05
CA HIS A 91 -10.65 10.42 -8.63
C HIS A 91 -10.64 10.36 -10.16
N ILE A 92 -11.17 11.39 -10.79
CA ILE A 92 -10.97 11.65 -12.22
C ILE A 92 -10.11 12.90 -12.31
N ASP A 93 -8.96 12.76 -12.94
CA ASP A 93 -7.98 13.83 -13.13
C ASP A 93 -7.68 14.01 -14.62
N PRO A 94 -7.15 15.17 -15.06
CA PRO A 94 -6.58 15.30 -16.39
C PRO A 94 -5.24 14.55 -16.47
N ILE A 95 -4.89 14.01 -17.64
CA ILE A 95 -3.64 13.28 -17.86
C ILE A 95 -2.40 14.12 -17.52
N GLU A 96 -2.46 15.43 -17.68
CA GLU A 96 -1.39 16.38 -17.36
C GLU A 96 -1.02 16.44 -15.88
N LYS A 97 -1.89 15.94 -14.98
CA LYS A 97 -1.58 15.84 -13.55
C LYS A 97 -0.64 14.68 -13.24
N GLU A 98 -0.64 13.65 -14.08
CA GLU A 98 0.24 12.48 -13.95
C GLU A 98 1.59 12.74 -14.65
N PRO A 99 2.66 11.99 -14.32
CA PRO A 99 3.94 12.07 -15.02
C PRO A 99 3.87 11.43 -16.44
N ALA A 100 2.82 11.72 -17.20
CA ALA A 100 2.47 11.15 -18.49
C ALA A 100 1.92 12.22 -19.47
N PHE A 101 2.30 13.49 -19.28
CA PHE A 101 1.76 14.66 -19.98
C PHE A 101 1.58 14.51 -21.51
N HIS A 102 2.52 13.85 -22.20
CA HIS A 102 2.50 13.71 -23.67
C HIS A 102 1.85 12.42 -24.17
N VAL A 103 1.33 11.56 -23.30
CA VAL A 103 0.76 10.27 -23.71
C VAL A 103 -0.57 10.47 -24.42
N TYR A 104 -1.44 11.33 -23.89
CA TYR A 104 -2.75 11.63 -24.46
C TYR A 104 -3.25 13.02 -23.99
N PRO A 105 -2.73 14.11 -24.59
CA PRO A 105 -3.03 15.47 -24.14
C PRO A 105 -4.53 15.79 -24.17
N GLY A 106 -5.01 16.44 -23.11
CA GLY A 106 -6.43 16.78 -22.91
C GLY A 106 -7.31 15.62 -22.46
N GLY A 107 -6.75 14.41 -22.31
CA GLY A 107 -7.52 13.25 -21.84
C GLY A 107 -7.81 13.28 -20.36
N SER A 108 -8.84 12.51 -19.99
CA SER A 108 -9.24 12.27 -18.62
C SER A 108 -8.82 10.87 -18.16
N ILE A 109 -8.40 10.75 -16.91
CA ILE A 109 -7.87 9.52 -16.34
C ILE A 109 -8.57 9.16 -15.04
N PHE A 110 -8.97 7.89 -14.91
CA PHE A 110 -9.58 7.34 -13.72
C PHE A 110 -8.49 6.87 -12.75
N CYS A 111 -8.21 7.67 -11.72
CA CYS A 111 -7.13 7.46 -10.77
C CYS A 111 -7.59 6.65 -9.56
N ILE A 112 -6.86 5.58 -9.23
CA ILE A 112 -7.16 4.71 -8.09
C ILE A 112 -5.91 4.41 -7.25
N ALA A 113 -6.08 4.38 -5.92
CA ALA A 113 -5.05 3.99 -4.98
C ALA A 113 -5.62 3.23 -3.77
N THR A 114 -4.81 2.37 -3.19
CA THR A 114 -5.09 1.77 -1.87
C THR A 114 -4.16 2.34 -0.81
N ALA A 115 -4.53 2.13 0.47
CA ALA A 115 -3.64 2.40 1.59
C ALA A 115 -2.36 1.57 1.52
N GLY A 116 -1.30 2.07 2.18
CA GLY A 116 0.01 1.43 2.22
C GLY A 116 0.85 1.64 0.95
N CYS A 117 2.16 1.45 1.08
CA CYS A 117 3.15 1.68 0.03
C CYS A 117 4.46 0.98 0.41
N ASN A 118 5.25 0.52 -0.55
CA ASN A 118 6.58 -0.08 -0.28
C ASN A 118 7.71 0.97 -0.14
N PHE A 119 7.43 2.24 -0.45
CA PHE A 119 8.29 3.39 -0.22
C PHE A 119 7.98 4.14 1.08
N ARG A 120 9.00 4.80 1.62
CA ARG A 120 8.95 5.64 2.84
C ARG A 120 9.53 7.01 2.53
N CYS A 121 8.99 7.67 1.50
CA CYS A 121 9.49 8.96 1.03
C CYS A 121 9.33 10.02 2.12
N LEU A 122 10.38 10.81 2.37
CA LEU A 122 10.37 11.87 3.38
C LEU A 122 9.35 12.97 3.08
N PHE A 123 9.15 13.28 1.79
CA PHE A 123 8.26 14.34 1.30
C PHE A 123 7.07 13.76 0.51
N CYS A 124 6.54 12.61 0.94
CA CYS A 124 5.39 12.01 0.26
C CYS A 124 4.17 12.92 0.38
N GLN A 125 3.61 13.41 -0.74
CA GLN A 125 2.40 14.22 -0.73
C GLN A 125 1.18 13.41 -0.25
N ASN A 126 1.12 12.13 -0.60
CA ASN A 126 0.04 11.22 -0.23
C ASN A 126 0.37 10.41 1.03
N TRP A 127 1.14 10.96 1.97
CA TRP A 127 1.60 10.24 3.15
C TRP A 127 0.44 9.75 4.03
N THR A 128 -0.67 10.49 4.05
CA THR A 128 -1.89 10.17 4.82
C THR A 128 -2.55 8.86 4.40
N ILE A 129 -2.32 8.39 3.18
CA ILE A 129 -2.81 7.08 2.71
C ILE A 129 -1.68 6.06 2.52
N SER A 130 -0.54 6.49 1.96
CA SER A 130 0.57 5.60 1.61
C SER A 130 1.36 5.09 2.83
N GLN A 131 1.32 5.83 3.94
CA GLN A 131 1.98 5.48 5.20
C GLN A 131 1.02 4.95 6.26
N GLN A 132 -0.18 4.55 5.86
CA GLN A 132 -1.19 3.97 6.73
C GLN A 132 -1.45 2.50 6.43
N GLU A 133 -2.09 1.84 7.38
CA GLU A 133 -2.68 0.52 7.20
C GLU A 133 -4.06 0.66 6.56
N VAL A 134 -4.49 -0.35 5.81
CA VAL A 134 -5.82 -0.35 5.20
C VAL A 134 -6.93 -0.26 6.24
N GLU A 135 -6.73 -0.82 7.43
CA GLU A 135 -7.68 -0.77 8.56
C GLU A 135 -7.80 0.62 9.20
N ASN A 136 -6.79 1.49 9.00
CA ASN A 136 -6.76 2.85 9.55
C ASN A 136 -7.07 3.91 8.49
N THR A 137 -7.48 3.48 7.29
CA THR A 137 -7.79 4.36 6.16
C THR A 137 -9.24 4.17 5.77
N GLN A 138 -9.94 5.26 5.45
CA GLN A 138 -11.28 5.14 4.86
C GLN A 138 -11.16 4.59 3.44
N TYR A 139 -11.96 3.58 3.12
CA TYR A 139 -12.03 2.98 1.80
C TYR A 139 -13.47 2.70 1.41
N ILE A 140 -13.70 2.59 0.10
CA ILE A 140 -14.91 2.00 -0.46
C ILE A 140 -14.60 0.60 -0.95
N TYR A 141 -15.58 -0.30 -0.90
CA TYR A 141 -15.42 -1.61 -1.54
C TYR A 141 -15.70 -1.46 -3.04
N LEU A 142 -14.70 -1.77 -3.86
CA LEU A 142 -14.80 -1.65 -5.31
C LEU A 142 -14.13 -2.86 -5.96
N THR A 143 -14.90 -3.64 -6.71
CA THR A 143 -14.34 -4.81 -7.40
C THR A 143 -13.59 -4.38 -8.67
N PRO A 144 -12.62 -5.16 -9.18
CA PRO A 144 -11.94 -4.85 -10.43
C PRO A 144 -12.89 -4.55 -11.59
N LYS A 145 -13.95 -5.37 -11.74
CA LYS A 145 -14.97 -5.18 -12.77
C LYS A 145 -15.69 -3.84 -12.61
N LYS A 146 -16.03 -3.44 -11.38
CA LYS A 146 -16.72 -2.17 -11.16
C LYS A 146 -15.80 -0.97 -11.38
N VAL A 147 -14.49 -1.09 -11.13
CA VAL A 147 -13.51 -0.05 -11.52
C VAL A 147 -13.56 0.20 -13.01
N VAL A 148 -13.42 -0.86 -13.82
CA VAL A 148 -13.43 -0.75 -15.29
C VAL A 148 -14.76 -0.19 -15.78
N GLN A 149 -15.87 -0.66 -15.21
CA GLN A 149 -17.20 -0.14 -15.53
C GLN A 149 -17.33 1.37 -15.23
N LEU A 150 -16.90 1.81 -14.04
CA LEU A 150 -16.99 3.23 -13.66
C LEU A 150 -16.08 4.12 -14.53
N ALA A 151 -14.90 3.64 -14.90
CA ALA A 151 -14.01 4.36 -15.81
C ALA A 151 -14.68 4.59 -17.17
N LYS A 152 -15.34 3.56 -17.72
CA LYS A 152 -16.12 3.65 -18.97
C LYS A 152 -17.35 4.56 -18.83
N GLU A 153 -18.12 4.40 -17.74
CA GLU A 153 -19.31 5.24 -17.45
C GLU A 153 -18.94 6.72 -17.30
N SER A 154 -17.71 7.00 -16.86
CA SER A 154 -17.19 8.37 -16.70
C SER A 154 -16.52 8.92 -17.95
N ASN A 155 -16.50 8.18 -19.06
CA ASN A 155 -15.81 8.51 -20.31
C ASN A 155 -14.31 8.82 -20.10
N CYS A 156 -13.64 8.11 -19.21
CA CYS A 156 -12.19 8.25 -19.03
C CYS A 156 -11.43 7.54 -20.15
N ASP A 157 -10.36 8.18 -20.62
CA ASP A 157 -9.47 7.65 -21.68
C ASP A 157 -8.51 6.58 -21.15
N ALA A 158 -8.25 6.58 -19.84
CA ALA A 158 -7.33 5.64 -19.19
C ALA A 158 -7.70 5.39 -17.71
N ILE A 159 -7.08 4.35 -17.13
CA ILE A 159 -7.08 4.09 -15.68
C ILE A 159 -5.64 4.25 -15.18
N SER A 160 -5.44 5.07 -14.14
CA SER A 160 -4.16 5.25 -13.47
C SER A 160 -4.14 4.58 -12.10
N PHE A 161 -3.08 3.83 -11.84
CA PHE A 161 -2.77 3.35 -10.50
C PHE A 161 -1.74 4.31 -9.90
N THR A 162 -2.20 5.22 -9.05
CA THR A 162 -1.41 6.39 -8.61
C THR A 162 -1.57 6.62 -7.10
N TYR A 163 -1.05 7.75 -6.61
CA TYR A 163 -1.01 8.23 -5.21
C TYR A 163 -0.21 7.37 -4.22
N SER A 164 -0.35 6.04 -4.27
CA SER A 164 0.52 5.07 -3.61
C SER A 164 1.22 4.20 -4.65
N GLU A 165 2.22 3.42 -4.22
CA GLU A 165 2.99 2.62 -5.17
C GLU A 165 2.18 1.39 -5.62
N PRO A 166 1.97 1.17 -6.93
CA PRO A 166 1.03 0.16 -7.43
C PRO A 166 1.36 -1.30 -7.11
N THR A 167 2.64 -1.67 -7.00
CA THR A 167 2.97 -3.05 -6.57
C THR A 167 2.46 -3.33 -5.16
N SER A 168 2.28 -2.32 -4.30
CA SER A 168 1.70 -2.52 -2.97
C SER A 168 0.24 -3.04 -2.96
N PHE A 169 -0.46 -2.98 -4.09
CA PHE A 169 -1.79 -3.56 -4.33
C PHE A 169 -1.84 -4.36 -5.64
N TYR A 170 -0.74 -5.02 -5.98
CA TYR A 170 -0.50 -5.67 -7.27
C TYR A 170 -1.64 -6.58 -7.75
N GLU A 171 -2.16 -7.47 -6.91
CA GLU A 171 -3.23 -8.40 -7.33
C GLU A 171 -4.48 -7.64 -7.78
N TYR A 172 -4.85 -6.57 -7.09
CA TYR A 172 -5.99 -5.73 -7.43
C TYR A 172 -5.73 -4.91 -8.70
N MET A 173 -4.54 -4.30 -8.79
CA MET A 173 -4.08 -3.57 -9.97
C MET A 173 -4.07 -4.46 -11.22
N TYR A 174 -3.49 -5.65 -11.12
CA TYR A 174 -3.36 -6.59 -12.24
C TYR A 174 -4.73 -7.02 -12.73
N ASP A 175 -5.65 -7.37 -11.83
CA ASP A 175 -6.97 -7.84 -12.23
C ASP A 175 -7.80 -6.72 -12.87
N ILE A 176 -7.65 -5.47 -12.41
CA ILE A 176 -8.20 -4.30 -13.11
C ILE A 176 -7.57 -4.15 -14.49
N ALA A 177 -6.24 -4.17 -14.60
CA ALA A 177 -5.53 -3.96 -15.86
C ALA A 177 -5.86 -5.04 -16.89
N LYS A 178 -6.00 -6.29 -16.46
CA LYS A 178 -6.42 -7.41 -17.30
C LYS A 178 -7.83 -7.17 -17.86
N LEU A 179 -8.79 -6.84 -16.99
CA LEU A 179 -10.17 -6.57 -17.40
C LEU A 179 -10.28 -5.31 -18.27
N ALA A 180 -9.52 -4.26 -17.97
CA ALA A 180 -9.50 -3.04 -18.77
C ALA A 180 -9.06 -3.36 -20.20
N LYS A 181 -7.97 -4.12 -20.36
CA LYS A 181 -7.46 -4.55 -21.68
C LYS A 181 -8.46 -5.39 -22.49
N GLU A 182 -9.32 -6.17 -21.82
CA GLU A 182 -10.38 -6.93 -22.48
C GLU A 182 -11.50 -6.02 -23.01
N GLU A 183 -11.63 -4.80 -22.49
CA GLU A 183 -12.72 -3.85 -22.72
C GLU A 183 -12.35 -2.62 -23.58
N GLY A 184 -11.09 -2.51 -24.02
CA GLY A 184 -10.54 -1.44 -24.85
C GLY A 184 -9.38 -0.71 -24.18
#